data_AF-A0A7R9ZP12-F1
#
_entry.id   AF-A0A7R9ZP12-F1
#
_cell.length_a   1.000
_cell.length_b   1.000
_cell.length_c   1.000
_cell.angle_alpha   90.00
_cell.angle_beta   90.00
_cell.angle_gamma   90.00
#
_symmetry.space_group_name_H-M   'P 1'
#
loop_
_entity.id
_entity.type
_entity.pdbx_description
1 polymer ?
#
loop_
_entity_poly.entity_id
_entity_poly.type
_entity_poly.pdbx_seq_one_letter_code
_entity_poly.pdbx_strand_id
1 'polypeptide(L)'
;LPSELLSPCNTAISNFGEELDNATKSREELAAKLRRCRLKRRMRESSIKKVLDKLDAVENKIDVMFIMDASSSMRSYIRSAKKTIRKIVEKIKADGKGKDLRLGFVAYR
;
A
#
# COMPACT_ATOMS: atom_id res chain seq x y z
N LEU A 1 81.01 -13.73 -5.56
CA LEU A 1 79.70 -13.97 -6.23
C LEU A 1 78.68 -13.08 -5.54
N PRO A 2 78.24 -11.97 -6.16
CA PRO A 2 77.34 -11.03 -5.51
C PRO A 2 75.89 -11.52 -5.61
N SER A 3 75.19 -11.49 -4.47
CA SER A 3 73.84 -12.02 -4.24
C SER A 3 72.75 -10.95 -4.39
N GLU A 4 72.84 -10.10 -5.42
CA GLU A 4 71.94 -8.93 -5.60
C GLU A 4 71.00 -9.05 -6.80
N LEU A 5 70.33 -10.20 -6.97
CA LEU A 5 69.29 -10.37 -7.98
C LEU A 5 68.02 -10.97 -7.39
N LEU A 6 67.40 -10.24 -6.47
CA LEU A 6 66.02 -10.43 -6.02
C LEU A 6 65.47 -9.03 -5.71
N SER A 7 64.43 -8.46 -6.31
CA SER A 7 63.63 -8.74 -7.50
C SER A 7 62.70 -7.51 -7.64
N PRO A 8 62.59 -6.84 -8.80
CA PRO A 8 61.50 -5.87 -9.02
C PRO A 8 60.11 -6.55 -9.02
N CYS A 9 60.07 -7.89 -9.09
CA CYS A 9 58.85 -8.68 -9.06
C CYS A 9 58.16 -8.73 -7.69
N ASN A 10 58.89 -8.73 -6.57
CA ASN A 10 58.27 -8.81 -5.23
C ASN A 10 57.42 -7.58 -4.89
N THR A 11 57.86 -6.38 -5.29
CA THR A 11 57.11 -5.13 -5.07
C THR A 11 55.88 -5.02 -5.98
N ALA A 12 55.96 -5.58 -7.19
CA ALA A 12 54.82 -5.63 -8.11
C ALA A 12 53.72 -6.58 -7.62
N ILE A 13 54.11 -7.70 -6.98
CA ILE A 13 53.17 -8.69 -6.44
C ILE A 13 52.44 -8.14 -5.19
N SER A 14 53.12 -7.40 -4.32
CA SER A 14 52.48 -6.77 -3.15
C SER A 14 51.47 -5.69 -3.54
N ASN A 15 51.77 -4.88 -4.56
CA ASN A 15 50.86 -3.83 -5.05
C ASN A 15 49.59 -4.42 -5.70
N PHE A 16 49.73 -5.55 -6.42
CA PHE A 16 48.59 -6.27 -6.98
C PHE A 16 47.66 -6.85 -5.90
N GLY A 17 48.24 -7.33 -4.80
CA GLY A 17 47.49 -7.84 -3.65
C GLY A 17 46.64 -6.76 -2.99
N GLU A 18 47.21 -5.56 -2.75
CA GLU A 18 46.47 -4.43 -2.17
C GLU A 18 45.36 -3.91 -3.09
N GLU A 19 45.57 -3.88 -4.41
CA GLU A 19 44.52 -3.54 -5.38
C GLU A 19 43.36 -4.54 -5.36
N LEU A 20 43.66 -5.84 -5.27
CA LEU A 20 42.65 -6.90 -5.14
C LEU A 20 41.85 -6.79 -3.84
N ASP A 21 42.50 -6.48 -2.73
CA ASP A 21 41.84 -6.28 -1.42
C ASP A 21 40.99 -5.00 -1.38
N ASN A 22 41.40 -3.95 -2.07
CA ASN A 22 40.60 -2.72 -2.20
C ASN A 22 39.40 -2.90 -3.15
N ALA A 23 39.57 -3.68 -4.22
CA ALA A 23 38.50 -4.03 -5.14
C ALA A 23 37.44 -4.95 -4.49
N THR A 24 37.85 -5.84 -3.58
CA THR A 24 36.90 -6.69 -2.83
C THR A 24 36.12 -5.88 -1.79
N LYS A 25 36.78 -5.01 -1.01
CA LYS A 25 36.10 -4.09 -0.06
C LYS A 25 35.06 -3.20 -0.74
N SER A 26 35.41 -2.58 -1.87
CA SER A 26 34.48 -1.72 -2.62
C SER A 26 33.28 -2.48 -3.20
N ARG A 27 33.47 -3.74 -3.61
CA ARG A 27 32.37 -4.63 -4.02
C ARG A 27 31.43 -5.00 -2.87
N GLU A 28 31.97 -5.29 -1.70
CA GLU A 28 31.17 -5.57 -0.50
C GLU A 28 30.35 -4.36 -0.06
N GLU A 29 30.93 -3.16 -0.09
CA GLU A 29 30.22 -1.91 0.19
C GLU A 29 29.10 -1.64 -0.81
N LEU A 30 29.36 -1.86 -2.11
CA LEU A 30 28.33 -1.73 -3.16
C LEU A 30 27.20 -2.74 -2.96
N ALA A 31 27.53 -3.99 -2.60
CA ALA A 31 26.56 -5.02 -2.29
C ALA A 31 25.71 -4.66 -1.05
N ALA A 32 26.32 -4.11 0.00
CA ALA A 32 25.62 -3.62 1.19
C ALA A 32 24.69 -2.44 0.87
N LYS A 33 25.14 -1.51 0.01
CA LYS A 33 24.33 -0.38 -0.46
C LYS A 33 23.12 -0.85 -1.26
N LEU A 34 23.30 -1.81 -2.18
CA LEU A 34 22.22 -2.43 -2.94
C LEU A 34 21.22 -3.16 -2.04
N ARG A 35 21.70 -3.89 -1.02
CA ARG A 35 20.83 -4.54 -0.02
C ARG A 35 19.98 -3.52 0.74
N ARG A 36 20.58 -2.42 1.20
CA ARG A 36 19.84 -1.31 1.86
C ARG A 36 18.81 -0.68 0.94
N CYS A 37 19.15 -0.42 -0.32
CA CYS A 37 18.22 0.15 -1.29
C CYS A 37 17.03 -0.78 -1.56
N ARG A 38 17.26 -2.09 -1.73
CA ARG A 38 16.19 -3.09 -1.88
C ARG A 38 15.26 -3.14 -0.68
N LEU A 39 15.82 -3.15 0.54
CA LEU A 39 15.01 -3.19 1.76
C LEU A 39 14.14 -1.94 1.91
N LYS A 40 14.72 -0.74 1.69
CA LYS A 40 13.98 0.53 1.71
C LYS A 40 12.86 0.55 0.67
N ARG A 41 13.09 0.00 -0.52
CA ARG A 41 12.08 -0.12 -1.57
C ARG A 41 10.94 -1.03 -1.16
N ARG A 42 11.24 -2.24 -0.66
CA ARG A 42 10.21 -3.18 -0.15
C ARG A 42 9.37 -2.58 0.97
N MET A 43 10.01 -1.87 1.90
CA MET A 43 9.30 -1.18 2.98
C MET A 43 8.32 -0.15 2.41
N ARG A 44 8.75 0.70 1.46
CA ARG A 44 7.87 1.67 0.79
C ARG A 44 6.72 0.99 0.04
N GLU A 45 7.01 -0.04 -0.74
CA GLU A 45 5.99 -0.81 -1.47
C GLU A 45 4.96 -1.42 -0.51
N SER A 46 5.40 -1.98 0.61
CA SER A 46 4.49 -2.52 1.64
C SER A 46 3.64 -1.44 2.29
N SER A 47 4.18 -0.25 2.53
CA SER A 47 3.42 0.88 3.06
C SER A 47 2.38 1.37 2.07
N ILE A 48 2.74 1.49 0.78
CA ILE A 48 1.81 1.89 -0.28
C ILE A 48 0.66 0.88 -0.38
N LYS A 49 0.97 -0.43 -0.37
CA LYS A 49 -0.06 -1.48 -0.39
C LYS A 49 -1.02 -1.39 0.80
N LYS A 50 -0.49 -1.19 2.01
CA LYS A 50 -1.32 -0.99 3.21
C LYS A 50 -2.22 0.25 3.13
N VAL A 51 -1.79 1.30 2.43
CA VAL A 51 -2.62 2.49 2.21
C VAL A 51 -3.72 2.19 1.20
N LEU A 52 -3.41 1.50 0.10
CA LEU A 52 -4.40 1.08 -0.90
C LEU A 52 -5.47 0.17 -0.29
N ASP A 53 -5.09 -0.85 0.47
CA ASP A 53 -6.04 -1.77 1.12
C ASP A 53 -6.99 -1.01 2.09
N LYS A 54 -6.50 0.05 2.74
CA LYS A 54 -7.33 0.92 3.59
C LYS A 54 -8.28 1.79 2.79
N LEU A 55 -7.84 2.32 1.65
CA LEU A 55 -8.69 3.14 0.78
C LEU A 55 -9.83 2.31 0.19
N ASP A 56 -9.54 1.09 -0.28
CA ASP A 56 -10.55 0.15 -0.75
C ASP A 56 -11.57 -0.18 0.36
N ALA A 57 -11.12 -0.36 1.60
CA ALA A 57 -12.01 -0.61 2.73
C ALA A 57 -12.93 0.58 3.10
N VAL A 58 -12.53 1.81 2.76
CA VAL A 58 -13.33 3.02 3.00
C VAL A 58 -14.29 3.28 1.84
N GLU A 59 -13.86 3.11 0.59
CA GLU A 59 -14.70 3.31 -0.59
C GLU A 59 -15.90 2.35 -0.62
N ASN A 60 -15.74 1.17 0.00
CA ASN A 60 -16.77 0.15 0.02
C ASN A 60 -17.76 0.27 1.19
N LYS A 61 -17.69 1.30 2.06
CA LYS A 61 -18.65 1.49 3.17
C LYS A 61 -19.57 2.66 2.91
N ILE A 62 -20.89 2.41 2.93
CA ILE A 62 -21.91 3.43 2.69
C ILE A 62 -22.90 3.44 3.85
N ASP A 63 -23.06 4.59 4.50
CA ASP A 63 -24.04 4.82 5.55
C ASP A 63 -25.12 5.79 5.04
N VAL A 64 -26.38 5.37 5.08
CA VAL A 64 -27.51 6.21 4.66
C VAL A 64 -28.52 6.33 5.79
N MET A 65 -28.85 7.57 6.17
CA MET A 65 -29.88 7.86 7.17
C MET A 65 -31.07 8.53 6.51
N PHE A 66 -32.23 7.89 6.60
CA PHE A 66 -33.51 8.42 6.15
C PHE A 66 -34.22 9.07 7.33
N ILE A 67 -34.50 10.37 7.23
CA ILE A 67 -35.27 11.11 8.23
C ILE A 67 -36.61 11.47 7.58
N MET A 68 -37.72 11.05 8.19
CA MET A 68 -39.06 11.20 7.64
C MET A 68 -40.00 11.89 8.62
N ASP A 69 -40.71 12.91 8.14
CA ASP A 69 -41.87 13.45 8.83
C ASP A 69 -43.04 12.44 8.76
N ALA A 70 -43.59 12.09 9.92
CA ALA A 70 -44.71 11.18 10.12
C ALA A 70 -46.04 11.92 10.38
N SER A 71 -46.14 13.20 9.98
CA SER A 71 -47.39 13.97 9.97
C SER A 71 -48.46 13.32 9.07
N SER A 72 -49.75 13.62 9.35
CA SER A 72 -50.85 13.00 8.60
C SER A 72 -50.91 13.41 7.13
N SER A 73 -50.34 14.57 6.76
CA SER A 73 -50.18 15.01 5.37
C SER A 73 -49.15 14.17 4.59
N MET A 74 -48.21 13.51 5.29
CA MET A 74 -47.17 12.67 4.69
C MET A 74 -47.62 11.22 4.41
N ARG A 75 -48.87 10.85 4.72
CA ARG A 75 -49.35 9.45 4.64
C ARG A 75 -49.16 8.79 3.27
N SER A 76 -49.35 9.52 2.17
CA SER A 76 -49.10 9.02 0.80
C SER A 76 -47.61 8.84 0.51
N TYR A 77 -46.77 9.75 1.03
CA TYR A 77 -45.32 9.75 0.85
C TYR A 77 -44.64 8.64 1.65
N ILE A 78 -45.12 8.32 2.86
CA ILE A 78 -44.60 7.20 3.68
C ILE A 78 -44.68 5.88 2.90
N ARG A 79 -45.81 5.63 2.21
CA ARG A 79 -46.01 4.41 1.42
C ARG A 79 -45.07 4.35 0.20
N SER A 80 -44.83 5.49 -0.42
CA SER A 80 -43.89 5.61 -1.55
C SER A 80 -42.44 5.47 -1.11
N ALA A 81 -42.06 6.04 0.03
CA ALA A 81 -40.70 6.01 0.52
C ALA A 81 -40.22 4.59 0.82
N LYS A 82 -41.07 3.73 1.38
CA LYS A 82 -40.75 2.30 1.55
C LYS A 82 -40.35 1.63 0.23
N LYS A 83 -41.05 1.93 -0.87
CA LYS A 83 -40.72 1.40 -2.21
C LYS A 83 -39.41 1.98 -2.72
N THR A 84 -39.19 3.28 -2.53
CA THR A 84 -37.97 3.98 -2.96
C THR A 84 -36.73 3.46 -2.24
N ILE A 85 -36.79 3.28 -0.92
CA ILE A 85 -35.68 2.74 -0.12
C ILE A 85 -35.29 1.35 -0.63
N ARG A 86 -36.27 0.46 -0.88
CA ARG A 86 -35.99 -0.86 -1.46
C ARG A 86 -35.30 -0.79 -2.81
N LYS A 87 -35.77 0.06 -3.71
CA LYS A 87 -35.14 0.27 -5.02
C LYS A 87 -33.70 0.77 -4.92
N ILE A 88 -33.40 1.65 -3.96
CA ILE A 88 -32.04 2.14 -3.72
C ILE A 88 -31.15 0.99 -3.27
N VAL A 89 -31.61 0.17 -2.32
CA VAL A 89 -30.85 -0.99 -1.83
C VAL A 89 -30.60 -2.01 -2.94
N GLU A 90 -31.60 -2.31 -3.76
CA GLU A 90 -31.46 -3.24 -4.89
C GLU A 90 -30.44 -2.72 -5.92
N LYS A 91 -30.46 -1.42 -6.24
CA LYS A 91 -29.46 -0.82 -7.13
C LYS A 91 -28.04 -0.92 -6.56
N ILE A 92 -27.86 -0.62 -5.27
CA ILE A 92 -26.55 -0.69 -4.61
C ILE A 92 -26.02 -2.13 -4.56
N LYS A 93 -26.90 -3.12 -4.39
CA LYS A 93 -26.53 -4.55 -4.46
C LYS A 93 -26.15 -4.98 -5.88
N ALA A 94 -26.88 -4.51 -6.90
CA ALA A 94 -26.63 -4.84 -8.30
C ALA A 94 -25.31 -4.27 -8.85
N ASP A 95 -24.83 -3.17 -8.26
CA ASP A 95 -23.54 -2.52 -8.61
C ASP A 95 -22.32 -3.45 -8.43
N GLY A 96 -22.45 -4.59 -7.74
CA GLY A 96 -21.43 -5.66 -7.71
C GLY A 96 -20.12 -5.35 -6.98
N LYS A 97 -19.95 -4.12 -6.48
CA LYS A 97 -18.71 -3.66 -5.81
C LYS A 97 -18.53 -4.14 -4.36
N GLY A 98 -19.35 -5.08 -3.88
CA GLY A 98 -19.22 -5.59 -2.49
C GLY A 98 -19.35 -4.51 -1.41
N LYS A 99 -20.19 -3.49 -1.67
CA LYS A 99 -20.39 -2.35 -0.75
C LYS A 99 -21.11 -2.81 0.52
N ASP A 100 -20.51 -2.53 1.68
CA ASP A 100 -21.12 -2.65 3.00
C ASP A 100 -22.07 -1.47 3.21
N LEU A 101 -23.37 -1.72 3.06
CA LEU A 101 -24.43 -0.71 3.16
C LEU A 101 -25.13 -0.82 4.51
N ARG A 102 -25.07 0.25 5.30
CA ARG A 102 -25.82 0.38 6.57
C ARG A 102 -26.89 1.45 6.43
N LEU A 103 -28.08 1.13 6.93
CA LEU A 103 -29.26 1.99 6.80
C LEU A 103 -29.82 2.35 8.17
N GLY A 104 -30.03 3.64 8.38
CA GLY A 104 -30.82 4.18 9.48
C GLY A 104 -32.14 4.74 8.96
N PHE A 105 -33.21 4.56 9.72
CA PHE A 105 -34.49 5.22 9.44
C PHE A 105 -35.02 5.82 10.74
N VAL A 106 -35.30 7.12 10.70
CA VAL A 106 -35.85 7.88 11.82
C VAL A 106 -37.12 8.55 11.33
N ALA A 107 -38.21 8.33 12.05
CA ALA A 107 -39.44 9.08 11.88
C ALA A 107 -39.59 10.08 13.02
N TYR A 108 -39.93 11.32 12.69
CA TYR A 108 -40.28 12.36 13.65
C TYR A 108 -41.67 12.89 13.33
N ARG A 109 -42.33 13.51 14.31
CA ARG A 109 -43.68 14.07 14.18
C ARG A 109 -43.71 15.45 14.81
#